data_AF-A0A0V1AZ35-F1
#
_entry.id   AF-A0A0V1AZ35-F1
#
_cell.length_a   1.000
_cell.length_b   1.000
_cell.length_c   1.000
_cell.angle_alpha   90.00
_cell.angle_beta   90.00
_cell.angle_gamma   90.00
#
_symmetry.space_group_name_H-M   'P 1'
#
loop_
_entity.id
_entity.type
_entity.pdbx_description
1 polymer ?
#
loop_
_entity_poly.entity_id
_entity_poly.type
_entity_poly.pdbx_seq_one_letter_code
_entity_poly.pdbx_strand_id
1 'polypeptide(L)'
;LPLDKANTLFRECCEQLNLGTCIRLCHYDVTLNKAKHLFDNGICTVEMIPKYLYCASQGKDNSACCAKKGVFKSGGDRCQKFCNSAGSEDTITPKDISCASQLHQILGCHWSGLK
;
A
#
# COMPACT_ATOMS: atom_id res chain seq x y z
N LEU A 1 1.21 -16.44 -5.93
CA LEU A 1 -0.13 -16.23 -6.50
C LEU A 1 -0.02 -15.48 -7.82
N PRO A 2 -0.65 -15.90 -8.94
CA PRO A 2 -0.64 -15.15 -10.20
C PRO A 2 -1.16 -13.72 -10.03
N LEU A 3 -0.68 -12.78 -10.85
CA LEU A 3 -1.00 -11.34 -10.74
C LEU A 3 -2.51 -11.09 -10.81
N ASP A 4 -3.20 -11.66 -11.79
CA ASP A 4 -4.64 -11.45 -11.97
C ASP A 4 -5.44 -11.85 -10.72
N LYS A 5 -5.13 -13.03 -10.17
CA LYS A 5 -5.78 -13.51 -8.94
C LYS A 5 -5.43 -12.65 -7.72
N ALA A 6 -4.19 -12.17 -7.63
CA ALA A 6 -3.77 -11.26 -6.57
C ALA A 6 -4.52 -9.91 -6.66
N ASN A 7 -4.66 -9.38 -7.87
CA ASN A 7 -5.41 -8.15 -8.15
C ASN A 7 -6.89 -8.30 -7.84
N THR A 8 -7.51 -9.44 -8.17
CA THR A 8 -8.91 -9.73 -7.79
C THR A 8 -9.09 -9.68 -6.27
N LEU A 9 -8.28 -10.43 -5.51
CA LEU A 9 -8.38 -10.46 -4.05
C LEU A 9 -8.14 -9.08 -3.42
N PHE A 10 -7.16 -8.33 -3.93
CA PHE A 10 -6.87 -6.99 -3.44
C PHE A 10 -8.07 -6.05 -3.70
N ARG A 11 -8.62 -6.08 -4.91
CA ARG A 11 -9.77 -5.27 -5.29
C ARG A 11 -11.02 -5.61 -4.49
N GLU A 12 -11.31 -6.90 -4.27
CA GLU A 12 -12.43 -7.37 -3.44
C GLU A 12 -12.32 -6.86 -1.99
N CYS A 13 -11.13 -6.92 -1.39
CA CYS A 13 -10.91 -6.37 -0.06
C CYS A 13 -11.19 -4.84 -0.02
N CYS A 14 -10.74 -4.11 -1.04
CA CYS A 14 -10.98 -2.68 -1.12
C CYS A 14 -12.47 -2.31 -1.29
N GLU A 15 -13.24 -3.14 -1.98
CA GLU A 15 -14.70 -3.00 -2.07
C GLU A 15 -15.35 -3.23 -0.70
N GLN A 16 -14.95 -4.29 0.00
CA GLN A 16 -15.47 -4.62 1.34
C GLN A 16 -15.19 -3.52 2.37
N LEU A 17 -13.99 -2.92 2.35
CA LEU A 17 -13.62 -1.84 3.27
C LEU A 17 -14.10 -0.44 2.84
N ASN A 18 -14.85 -0.36 1.74
CA ASN A 18 -15.42 0.85 1.15
C ASN A 18 -14.37 1.98 0.97
N LEU A 19 -13.34 1.71 0.16
CA LEU A 19 -12.29 2.69 -0.14
C LEU A 19 -12.76 3.81 -1.09
N GLY A 20 -14.02 3.81 -1.52
CA GLY A 20 -14.58 4.77 -2.46
C GLY A 20 -13.73 4.87 -3.73
N THR A 21 -13.28 6.08 -4.06
CA THR A 21 -12.47 6.38 -5.24
C THR A 21 -11.03 5.85 -5.18
N CYS A 22 -10.49 5.55 -3.99
CA CYS A 22 -9.16 4.94 -3.82
C CYS A 22 -9.09 3.50 -4.34
N ILE A 23 -10.23 2.84 -4.60
CA ILE A 23 -10.28 1.50 -5.20
C ILE A 23 -9.51 1.41 -6.52
N ARG A 24 -9.35 2.54 -7.23
CA ARG A 24 -8.57 2.65 -8.47
C ARG A 24 -7.08 2.35 -8.29
N LEU A 25 -6.60 2.23 -7.05
CA LEU A 25 -5.23 1.85 -6.71
C LEU A 25 -5.10 0.36 -6.35
N CYS A 26 -6.20 -0.36 -6.13
CA CYS A 26 -6.20 -1.70 -5.52
C CYS A 26 -5.82 -2.82 -6.48
N HIS A 27 -4.61 -2.71 -7.02
CA HIS A 27 -3.96 -3.69 -7.89
C HIS A 27 -2.43 -3.51 -7.80
N TYR A 28 -1.68 -4.59 -7.94
CA TYR A 28 -0.22 -4.59 -7.70
C TYR A 28 0.59 -3.96 -8.83
N ASP A 29 0.01 -3.81 -10.02
CA ASP A 29 0.60 -3.19 -11.21
C ASP A 29 0.28 -1.68 -11.32
N VAL A 30 -0.20 -1.05 -10.25
CA VAL A 30 -0.42 0.40 -10.20
C VAL A 30 0.90 1.17 -10.31
N THR A 31 0.89 2.27 -11.05
CA THR A 31 2.07 3.13 -11.23
C THR A 31 2.12 4.23 -10.17
N LEU A 32 3.35 4.67 -9.85
CA LEU A 32 3.56 5.83 -8.97
C LEU A 32 2.86 7.08 -9.49
N ASN A 33 2.86 7.30 -10.80
CA ASN A 33 2.20 8.47 -11.41
C ASN A 33 0.68 8.43 -11.20
N LYS A 34 0.06 7.24 -11.30
CA LYS A 34 -1.36 7.07 -11.02
C LYS A 34 -1.69 7.34 -9.55
N ALA A 35 -0.86 6.82 -8.63
CA ALA A 35 -1.01 7.06 -7.20
C ALA A 35 -0.91 8.56 -6.88
N LYS A 36 0.17 9.23 -7.32
CA LYS A 36 0.36 10.68 -7.14
C LYS A 36 -0.82 11.46 -7.68
N HIS A 37 -1.24 11.21 -8.92
CA HIS A 37 -2.39 11.89 -9.51
C HIS A 37 -3.66 11.79 -8.67
N LEU A 38 -3.96 10.61 -8.11
CA LEU A 38 -5.16 10.42 -7.28
C LEU A 38 -5.07 11.17 -5.94
N PHE A 39 -3.90 11.19 -5.28
CA PHE A 39 -3.71 11.91 -4.02
C PHE A 39 -3.64 13.44 -4.25
N ASP A 40 -2.87 13.90 -5.23
CA ASP A 40 -2.66 15.33 -5.51
C ASP A 40 -3.95 16.05 -5.92
N ASN A 41 -4.90 15.32 -6.54
CA ASN A 41 -6.20 15.85 -6.95
C ASN A 41 -7.30 15.59 -5.90
N GLY A 42 -6.97 15.11 -4.70
CA GLY A 42 -7.94 14.82 -3.65
C GLY A 42 -8.94 13.70 -3.98
N ILE A 43 -8.69 12.94 -5.05
CA ILE A 43 -9.53 11.82 -5.46
C ILE A 43 -9.35 10.64 -4.50
N CYS A 44 -8.15 10.45 -3.98
CA CYS A 44 -7.89 9.51 -2.89
C CYS A 44 -7.31 10.26 -1.70
N THR A 45 -7.85 10.02 -0.51
CA THR A 45 -7.45 10.75 0.70
C THR A 45 -6.51 9.91 1.56
N VAL A 46 -5.70 10.58 2.39
CA VAL A 46 -4.65 9.94 3.20
C VAL A 46 -5.23 8.93 4.19
N GLU A 47 -6.45 9.21 4.68
CA GLU A 47 -7.19 8.38 5.63
C GLU A 47 -7.53 6.99 5.05
N MET A 48 -7.50 6.82 3.72
CA MET A 48 -7.72 5.53 3.07
C MET A 48 -6.45 4.68 2.97
N ILE A 49 -5.26 5.27 3.17
CA ILE A 49 -3.99 4.56 3.04
C ILE A 49 -3.89 3.35 4.00
N PRO A 50 -4.27 3.45 5.30
CA PRO A 50 -4.24 2.28 6.18
C PRO A 50 -5.04 1.09 5.65
N LYS A 51 -6.30 1.33 5.23
CA LYS A 51 -7.17 0.29 4.66
C LYS A 51 -6.61 -0.27 3.34
N TYR A 52 -6.07 0.61 2.49
CA TYR A 52 -5.42 0.22 1.24
C TYR A 52 -4.25 -0.74 1.48
N LEU A 53 -3.36 -0.40 2.42
CA LEU A 53 -2.20 -1.22 2.76
C LEU A 53 -2.59 -2.52 3.44
N TYR A 54 -3.61 -2.51 4.31
CA TYR A 54 -4.18 -3.71 4.90
C TYR A 54 -4.66 -4.69 3.82
N CYS A 55 -5.41 -4.19 2.83
CA CYS A 55 -5.86 -5.02 1.72
C CYS A 55 -4.71 -5.52 0.85
N ALA A 56 -3.70 -4.67 0.58
CA ALA A 56 -2.54 -5.06 -0.20
C ALA A 56 -1.75 -6.19 0.48
N SER A 57 -1.61 -6.15 1.80
CA SER A 57 -0.82 -7.12 2.57
C SER A 57 -1.63 -8.34 3.04
N GLN A 58 -2.96 -8.30 2.94
CA GLN A 58 -3.89 -9.17 3.66
C GLN A 58 -3.62 -9.21 5.18
N GLY A 59 -3.38 -8.04 5.77
CA GLY A 59 -3.10 -7.90 7.19
C GLY A 59 -1.75 -8.45 7.65
N LYS A 60 -0.80 -8.73 6.74
CA LYS A 60 0.52 -9.29 7.08
C LYS A 60 1.58 -8.21 7.30
N ASP A 61 2.45 -8.44 8.27
CA ASP A 61 3.69 -7.67 8.41
C ASP A 61 4.73 -8.12 7.38
N ASN A 62 5.12 -7.19 6.50
CA ASN A 62 6.11 -7.39 5.46
C ASN A 62 7.39 -6.55 5.68
N SER A 63 7.59 -6.04 6.90
CA SER A 63 8.72 -5.15 7.24
C SER A 63 10.09 -5.77 6.92
N ALA A 64 10.26 -7.07 7.14
CA ALA A 64 11.52 -7.77 6.81
C ALA A 64 11.83 -7.75 5.30
N CYS A 65 10.81 -7.85 4.44
CA CYS A 65 10.99 -7.72 2.99
C CYS A 65 11.33 -6.29 2.62
N CYS A 66 10.58 -5.31 3.15
CA CYS A 66 10.81 -3.90 2.88
C CYS A 66 12.20 -3.42 3.30
N ALA A 67 12.70 -3.88 4.45
CA ALA A 67 14.06 -3.62 4.91
C ALA A 67 15.10 -4.12 3.88
N LYS A 68 14.95 -5.38 3.43
CA LYS A 68 15.83 -5.97 2.40
C LYS A 68 15.77 -5.25 1.06
N LYS A 69 14.61 -4.67 0.72
CA LYS A 69 14.40 -3.87 -0.50
C LYS A 69 14.78 -2.39 -0.36
N GLY A 70 15.28 -1.97 0.81
CA GLY A 70 15.79 -0.62 1.03
C GLY A 70 14.73 0.46 1.27
N VAL A 71 13.46 0.09 1.50
CA VAL A 71 12.34 1.03 1.68
C VAL A 71 12.63 2.04 2.80
N PHE A 72 13.19 1.57 3.92
CA PHE A 72 13.46 2.42 5.10
C PHE A 72 14.73 3.28 4.92
N LYS A 73 15.67 2.81 4.10
CA LYS A 73 16.88 3.58 3.78
C LYS A 73 16.56 4.76 2.86
N SER A 74 15.74 4.52 1.83
CA SER A 74 15.41 5.53 0.82
C SER A 74 14.24 6.43 1.22
N GLY A 75 13.21 5.89 1.90
CA GLY A 75 12.04 6.64 2.36
C GLY A 75 12.12 7.16 3.80
N GLY A 76 13.11 6.67 4.57
CA GLY A 76 13.23 6.89 6.01
C GLY A 76 12.42 5.88 6.83
N ASP A 77 12.75 5.77 8.12
CA ASP A 77 12.16 4.79 9.04
C ASP A 77 10.64 4.92 9.19
N ARG A 78 10.10 6.14 8.98
CA ARG A 78 8.64 6.38 8.95
C ARG A 78 7.89 5.53 7.92
N CYS A 79 8.56 5.05 6.87
CA CYS A 79 7.93 4.20 5.86
C CYS A 79 7.76 2.75 6.32
N GLN A 80 8.25 2.38 7.51
CA GLN A 80 7.98 1.08 8.12
C GLN A 80 6.48 0.79 8.27
N LYS A 81 5.68 1.82 8.59
CA LYS A 81 4.23 1.67 8.71
C LYS A 81 3.50 1.34 7.41
N PHE A 82 4.16 1.58 6.26
CA PHE A 82 3.62 1.15 4.96
C PHE A 82 3.85 -0.35 4.73
N CYS A 83 4.75 -0.98 5.48
CA CYS A 83 5.10 -2.38 5.35
C CYS A 83 4.49 -3.26 6.44
N ASN A 84 4.20 -2.69 7.60
CA ASN A 84 3.52 -3.36 8.71
C ASN A 84 2.06 -2.90 8.82
N SER A 85 1.18 -3.44 7.98
CA SER A 85 -0.26 -3.13 8.06
C SER A 85 -0.92 -3.67 9.34
N ALA A 86 -0.34 -4.70 9.97
CA ALA A 86 -0.90 -5.34 11.17
C ALA A 86 -0.71 -4.50 12.44
N GLY A 87 0.36 -3.71 12.50
CA GLY A 87 0.72 -2.89 13.67
C GLY A 87 0.57 -1.38 13.46
N SER A 88 0.05 -0.96 12.30
CA SER A 88 0.02 0.47 11.91
C SER A 88 -1.38 1.00 11.62
N GLU A 89 -2.44 0.27 11.98
CA GLU A 89 -3.82 0.76 11.93
C GLU A 89 -3.87 2.16 12.54
N ASP A 90 -4.18 3.14 11.68
CA ASP A 90 -4.41 4.55 12.00
C ASP A 90 -3.23 5.44 12.43
N THR A 91 -1.98 5.06 12.09
CA THR A 91 -0.79 5.90 12.36
C THR A 91 -0.27 6.70 11.16
N ILE A 92 -0.91 6.57 10.00
CA ILE A 92 -0.50 7.24 8.76
C ILE A 92 -1.06 8.65 8.73
N THR A 93 -0.17 9.62 8.52
CA THR A 93 -0.49 11.05 8.44
C THR A 93 -0.12 11.60 7.07
N PRO A 94 -0.55 12.82 6.71
CA PRO A 94 -0.18 13.44 5.44
C PRO A 94 1.34 13.56 5.23
N LYS A 95 2.15 13.61 6.30
CA LYS A 95 3.62 13.65 6.19
C LYS A 95 4.18 12.39 5.53
N ASP A 96 3.46 11.28 5.60
CA ASP A 96 3.91 9.97 5.19
C ASP A 96 3.59 9.64 3.73
N ILE A 97 2.83 10.49 3.04
CA ILE A 97 2.53 10.36 1.60
C ILE A 97 3.82 10.20 0.78
N SER A 98 4.90 10.85 1.20
CA SER A 98 6.23 10.71 0.58
C SER A 98 6.77 9.27 0.50
N CYS A 99 6.30 8.36 1.37
CA CYS A 99 6.60 6.92 1.29
C CYS A 99 6.04 6.27 0.02
N ALA A 100 5.06 6.89 -0.65
CA ALA A 100 4.60 6.46 -1.97
C ALA A 100 5.74 6.43 -3.01
N SER A 101 6.83 7.18 -2.83
CA SER A 101 8.03 7.03 -3.68
C SER A 101 8.59 5.60 -3.71
N GLN A 102 8.29 4.79 -2.69
CA GLN A 102 8.70 3.38 -2.55
C GLN A 102 7.58 2.40 -2.94
N LEU A 103 6.52 2.88 -3.61
CA LEU A 103 5.30 2.12 -3.90
C LEU A 103 5.58 0.75 -4.56
N HIS A 104 6.49 0.72 -5.53
CA HIS A 104 6.82 -0.51 -6.24
C HIS A 104 7.44 -1.57 -5.32
N GLN A 105 8.39 -1.17 -4.46
CA GLN A 105 9.04 -2.07 -3.51
C GLN A 105 8.05 -2.55 -2.45
N ILE A 106 7.20 -1.65 -1.93
CA ILE A 106 6.18 -1.96 -0.91
C ILE A 106 5.17 -2.98 -1.46
N LEU A 107 4.57 -2.70 -2.62
CA LEU A 107 3.60 -3.59 -3.25
C LEU A 107 4.21 -4.92 -3.67
N GLY A 108 5.45 -4.93 -4.15
CA GLY A 108 6.17 -6.17 -4.45
C GLY A 108 6.36 -7.05 -3.21
N CYS A 109 6.65 -6.46 -2.05
CA CYS A 109 6.75 -7.18 -0.79
C CYS A 109 5.39 -7.70 -0.31
N HIS A 110 4.34 -6.89 -0.37
CA HIS A 110 2.99 -7.32 -0.04
C HIS A 110 2.50 -8.46 -0.92
N TRP A 111 2.72 -8.37 -2.23
CA TRP A 111 2.37 -9.44 -3.18
C TRP A 111 3.15 -10.71 -2.89
N SER A 112 4.46 -10.61 -2.63
CA SER A 112 5.31 -11.76 -2.28
C SER A 112 4.88 -12.44 -0.97
N GLY A 113 4.22 -11.70 -0.06
CA GLY A 113 3.68 -12.21 1.19
C GLY A 113 2.34 -12.94 1.04
N LEU A 114 1.68 -12.87 -0.12
CA LEU A 114 0.46 -13.64 -0.40
C LEU A 114 0.83 -15.12 -0.57
N LYS A 115 0.35 -15.96 0.34
CA LYS A 115 0.45 -17.42 0.27
C LYS A 115 -0.88 -17.97 -0.20
#